data_AF-W1VJZ7-F1
#
_entry.id   AF-W1VJZ7-F1
#
_cell.length_a   1.000
_cell.length_b   1.000
_cell.length_c   1.000
_cell.angle_alpha   90.00
_cell.angle_beta   90.00
_cell.angle_gamma   90.00
#
_symmetry.space_group_name_H-M   'P 1'
#
loop_
_entity.id
_entity.type
_entity.pdbx_description
1 polymer ?
#
loop_
_entity_poly.entity_id
_entity_poly.type
_entity_poly.pdbx_seq_one_letter_code
_entity_poly.pdbx_strand_id
1 'polypeptide(L)'
;ARAVERAEAALRAHGVDTVDQDCQDEVDFVLVLGGDGTILRASEIARERDIPLAGVNTGHVGFLAEADPDDLDQVVADIVAGRYTVENRMTMDVEVTAPDGTVTRSWALNEAALEKRDRARMLEVAIGVDGQAVSSFGCDGLVMSTPTGSTAYAFSGGGPVIWPEVEALLLVPLAAHALFTRPLGLG
;
A
#
# COMPACT_ATOMS: atom_id res chain seq x y z
N ALA A 1 -4.24 -23.24 -2.08
CA ALA A 1 -5.19 -24.32 -2.39
C ALA A 1 -6.12 -24.57 -1.20
N ARG A 2 -5.67 -25.24 -0.12
CA ARG A 2 -6.54 -25.61 1.01
C ARG A 2 -7.24 -24.45 1.73
N ALA A 3 -6.58 -23.31 1.93
CA ALA A 3 -7.19 -22.15 2.59
C ALA A 3 -8.27 -21.46 1.73
N VAL A 4 -8.02 -21.30 0.43
CA VAL A 4 -8.99 -20.75 -0.54
C VAL A 4 -10.23 -21.63 -0.61
N GLU A 5 -10.05 -22.94 -0.77
CA GLU A 5 -11.18 -23.90 -0.80
C GLU A 5 -12.00 -23.86 0.49
N ARG A 6 -11.35 -23.73 1.66
CA ARG A 6 -12.04 -23.59 2.96
C ARG A 6 -12.83 -22.27 3.02
N ALA A 7 -12.23 -21.15 2.62
CA ALA A 7 -12.90 -19.85 2.59
C ALA A 7 -14.11 -19.87 1.66
N GLU A 8 -13.94 -20.41 0.45
CA GLU A 8 -15.04 -20.55 -0.51
C GLU A 8 -16.17 -21.42 0.02
N ALA A 9 -15.83 -22.56 0.64
CA ALA A 9 -16.84 -23.44 1.24
C ALA A 9 -17.60 -22.75 2.38
N ALA A 10 -16.90 -22.00 3.24
CA ALA A 10 -17.51 -21.23 4.32
C ALA A 10 -18.44 -20.12 3.79
N LEU A 11 -17.98 -19.34 2.81
CA LEU A 11 -18.77 -18.28 2.18
C LEU A 11 -20.03 -18.85 1.52
N ARG A 12 -19.90 -19.94 0.74
CA ARG A 12 -21.05 -20.61 0.10
C ARG A 12 -22.02 -21.21 1.11
N ALA A 13 -21.54 -21.72 2.25
CA ALA A 13 -22.42 -22.20 3.33
C ALA A 13 -23.28 -21.08 3.93
N HIS A 14 -22.83 -19.84 3.82
CA HIS A 14 -23.57 -18.63 4.20
C HIS A 14 -24.37 -18.01 3.04
N GLY A 15 -24.43 -18.65 1.87
CA GLY A 15 -25.15 -18.15 0.70
C GLY A 15 -24.45 -16.99 -0.02
N VAL A 16 -23.14 -16.82 0.18
CA VAL A 16 -22.32 -15.82 -0.51
C VAL A 16 -21.67 -16.46 -1.74
N ASP A 17 -21.85 -15.82 -2.89
CA ASP A 17 -21.20 -16.20 -4.14
C ASP A 17 -19.75 -15.75 -4.14
N THR A 18 -18.87 -16.62 -4.66
CA THR A 18 -17.44 -16.37 -4.77
C THR A 18 -17.07 -16.27 -6.25
N VAL A 19 -16.38 -15.20 -6.61
CA VAL A 19 -15.96 -14.95 -7.99
C VAL A 19 -14.44 -14.84 -8.09
N ASP A 20 -13.91 -14.99 -9.29
CA ASP A 20 -12.51 -14.69 -9.55
C ASP A 20 -12.26 -13.17 -9.62
N GLN A 21 -10.98 -12.81 -9.62
CA GLN A 21 -10.52 -11.41 -9.69
C GLN A 21 -10.88 -10.70 -11.00
N ASP A 22 -11.22 -11.45 -12.06
CA ASP A 22 -11.53 -10.93 -13.40
C ASP A 22 -13.04 -10.69 -13.60
N CYS A 23 -13.87 -11.10 -12.64
CA CYS A 23 -15.31 -10.90 -12.62
C CYS A 23 -15.69 -9.44 -12.92
N GLN A 24 -16.69 -9.20 -13.76
CA GLN A 24 -17.13 -7.85 -14.13
C GLN A 24 -18.44 -7.43 -13.44
N ASP A 25 -19.05 -8.34 -12.69
CA ASP A 25 -20.28 -8.08 -11.95
C ASP A 25 -20.00 -7.28 -10.66
N GLU A 26 -21.07 -6.82 -10.02
CA GLU A 26 -21.00 -6.13 -8.73
C GLU A 26 -20.43 -7.07 -7.66
N VAL A 27 -19.46 -6.58 -6.90
CA VAL A 27 -18.78 -7.32 -5.82
C VAL A 27 -18.79 -6.44 -4.59
N ASP A 28 -19.21 -6.97 -3.45
CA ASP A 28 -19.39 -6.18 -2.22
C ASP A 28 -18.13 -6.13 -1.34
N PHE A 29 -17.22 -7.09 -1.50
CA PHE A 29 -16.11 -7.29 -0.57
C PHE A 29 -14.94 -8.04 -1.21
N VAL A 30 -13.70 -7.64 -0.88
CA VAL A 30 -12.47 -8.37 -1.27
C VAL A 30 -11.88 -9.11 -0.07
N LEU A 31 -11.92 -10.43 -0.09
CA LEU A 31 -11.23 -11.27 0.90
C LEU A 31 -9.91 -11.79 0.33
N VAL A 32 -8.79 -11.38 0.92
CA VAL A 32 -7.45 -11.73 0.48
C VAL A 32 -6.86 -12.80 1.40
N LEU A 33 -6.40 -13.91 0.84
CA LEU A 33 -5.67 -14.94 1.59
C LEU A 33 -4.20 -14.92 1.18
N GLY A 34 -3.34 -14.37 2.03
CA GLY A 34 -1.91 -14.20 1.73
C GLY A 34 -1.23 -13.14 2.59
N GLY A 35 -0.02 -12.74 2.19
CA GLY A 35 0.72 -11.68 2.87
C GLY A 35 0.48 -10.29 2.27
N ASP A 36 1.24 -9.31 2.75
CA ASP A 36 1.12 -7.89 2.36
C ASP A 36 1.23 -7.67 0.84
N GLY A 37 2.08 -8.42 0.13
CA GLY A 37 2.18 -8.33 -1.34
C GLY A 37 0.89 -8.74 -2.06
N THR A 38 0.18 -9.75 -1.55
CA THR A 38 -1.12 -10.17 -2.09
C THR A 38 -2.18 -9.11 -1.80
N ILE A 39 -2.13 -8.51 -0.60
CA ILE A 39 -3.04 -7.42 -0.19
C ILE A 39 -2.82 -6.19 -1.06
N LEU A 40 -1.58 -5.80 -1.33
CA LEU A 40 -1.27 -4.69 -2.23
C LEU A 40 -1.86 -4.92 -3.62
N ARG A 41 -1.70 -6.13 -4.16
CA ARG A 41 -2.26 -6.46 -5.47
C ARG A 41 -3.79 -6.40 -5.48
N ALA A 42 -4.42 -6.91 -4.42
CA ALA A 42 -5.88 -6.90 -4.28
C ALA A 42 -6.45 -5.51 -3.97
N SER A 43 -5.65 -4.60 -3.42
CA SER A 43 -6.08 -3.21 -3.14
C SER A 43 -6.40 -2.43 -4.42
N GLU A 44 -5.83 -2.82 -5.57
CA GLU A 44 -6.26 -2.30 -6.88
C GLU A 44 -7.73 -2.59 -7.15
N ILE A 45 -8.16 -3.83 -6.95
CA ILE A 45 -9.55 -4.25 -7.17
C ILE A 45 -10.49 -3.52 -6.21
N ALA A 46 -10.11 -3.46 -4.93
CA ALA A 46 -10.91 -2.82 -3.90
C ALA A 46 -11.07 -1.31 -4.14
N ARG A 47 -9.97 -0.63 -4.52
CA ARG A 47 -9.99 0.82 -4.81
C ARG A 47 -10.78 1.15 -6.07
N GLU A 48 -10.65 0.36 -7.14
CA GLU A 48 -11.40 0.59 -8.39
C GLU A 48 -12.91 0.46 -8.21
N ARG A 49 -13.33 -0.42 -7.30
CA ARG A 49 -14.75 -0.70 -7.00
C ARG A 49 -15.30 0.07 -5.81
N ASP A 50 -14.45 0.75 -5.05
CA ASP A 50 -14.80 1.43 -3.80
C ASP A 50 -15.45 0.49 -2.77
N ILE A 51 -14.81 -0.66 -2.55
CA ILE A 51 -15.32 -1.70 -1.64
C ILE A 51 -14.32 -2.09 -0.54
N PRO A 52 -14.78 -2.59 0.62
CA PRO A 52 -13.90 -3.06 1.68
C PRO A 52 -13.01 -4.22 1.24
N LEU A 53 -11.81 -4.26 1.82
CA LEU A 53 -10.84 -5.34 1.68
C LEU A 53 -10.44 -5.83 3.06
N ALA A 54 -10.42 -7.16 3.26
CA ALA A 54 -9.80 -7.78 4.43
C ALA A 54 -8.74 -8.79 4.01
N GLY A 55 -7.58 -8.72 4.65
CA GLY A 55 -6.49 -9.66 4.47
C GLY A 55 -6.42 -10.67 5.62
N VAL A 56 -6.51 -11.96 5.30
CA VAL A 56 -6.19 -13.06 6.21
C VAL A 56 -4.77 -13.51 5.89
N ASN A 57 -3.90 -13.39 6.88
CA ASN A 57 -2.52 -13.85 6.73
C ASN A 57 -2.54 -15.37 6.58
N THR A 58 -1.72 -15.94 5.70
CA THR A 58 -1.55 -17.39 5.62
C THR A 58 -0.08 -17.79 5.81
N GLY A 59 0.74 -16.91 6.40
CA GLY A 59 2.19 -17.04 6.54
C GLY A 59 2.78 -16.28 7.74
N HIS A 60 3.89 -15.57 7.55
CA HIS A 60 4.56 -14.81 8.61
C HIS A 60 3.85 -13.48 8.90
N VAL A 61 4.01 -12.94 10.12
CA VAL A 61 3.46 -11.65 10.57
C VAL A 61 3.67 -10.56 9.52
N GLY A 62 2.56 -10.01 8.99
CA GLY A 62 2.51 -8.90 8.05
C GLY A 62 1.91 -7.66 8.71
N PHE A 63 2.10 -6.49 8.11
CA PHE A 63 1.57 -5.23 8.64
C PHE A 63 0.15 -4.92 8.16
N LEU A 64 -0.31 -5.54 7.06
CA LEU A 64 -1.62 -5.29 6.47
C LEU A 64 -2.62 -6.44 6.70
N ALA A 65 -2.12 -7.65 6.97
CA ALA A 65 -2.97 -8.80 7.22
C ALA A 65 -3.47 -8.79 8.67
N GLU A 66 -4.79 -8.81 8.85
CA GLU A 66 -5.45 -8.54 10.14
C GLU A 66 -5.84 -9.82 10.90
N ALA A 67 -5.97 -10.96 10.21
CA ALA A 67 -6.46 -12.22 10.81
C ALA A 67 -5.51 -13.42 10.61
N ASP A 68 -5.52 -14.32 11.60
CA ASP A 68 -4.81 -15.61 11.58
C ASP A 68 -5.58 -16.64 10.72
N PRO A 69 -4.90 -17.51 9.96
CA PRO A 69 -5.59 -18.50 9.11
C PRO A 69 -6.39 -19.54 9.91
N ASP A 70 -6.13 -19.71 11.20
CA ASP A 70 -6.92 -20.57 12.08
C ASP A 70 -8.33 -19.98 12.31
N ASP A 71 -8.48 -18.66 12.27
CA ASP A 71 -9.73 -17.90 12.50
C ASP A 71 -10.56 -17.68 11.23
N LEU A 72 -10.18 -18.26 10.08
CA LEU A 72 -10.83 -18.01 8.79
C LEU A 72 -12.36 -18.21 8.81
N ASP A 73 -12.86 -19.24 9.48
CA ASP A 73 -14.31 -19.49 9.54
C ASP A 73 -15.03 -18.38 10.34
N GLN A 74 -14.39 -17.87 11.39
CA GLN A 74 -14.91 -16.77 12.20
C GLN A 74 -14.88 -15.46 11.41
N VAL A 75 -13.78 -15.17 10.70
CA VAL A 75 -13.66 -14.02 9.80
C VAL A 75 -14.78 -14.01 8.77
N VAL A 76 -15.03 -15.15 8.11
CA VAL A 76 -16.13 -15.28 7.15
C VAL A 76 -17.48 -15.02 7.83
N ALA A 77 -17.71 -15.61 9.00
CA ALA A 77 -18.95 -15.41 9.74
C ALA A 77 -19.16 -13.95 10.19
N ASP A 78 -18.08 -13.21 10.48
CA ASP A 78 -18.13 -11.79 10.84
C ASP A 78 -18.38 -10.90 9.62
N ILE A 79 -17.72 -11.17 8.48
CA ILE A 79 -17.96 -10.47 7.21
C ILE A 79 -19.42 -10.63 6.80
N VAL A 80 -19.92 -11.87 6.73
CA VAL A 80 -21.32 -12.17 6.35
C VAL A 80 -22.32 -11.47 7.25
N ALA A 81 -22.02 -11.37 8.55
CA ALA A 81 -22.91 -10.75 9.52
C ALA A 81 -22.74 -9.24 9.65
N GLY A 82 -21.85 -8.60 8.88
CA GLY A 82 -21.56 -7.18 8.98
C GLY A 82 -20.87 -6.78 10.28
N ARG A 83 -20.19 -7.72 10.96
CA ARG A 83 -19.50 -7.49 12.23
C ARG A 83 -18.04 -7.09 12.00
N TYR A 84 -17.84 -5.99 11.30
CA TYR A 84 -16.52 -5.42 11.04
C TYR A 84 -16.59 -3.88 11.02
N THR A 85 -15.43 -3.25 11.12
CA THR A 85 -15.28 -1.80 10.93
C THR A 85 -14.46 -1.55 9.69
N VAL A 86 -14.85 -0.55 8.89
CA VAL A 86 -14.09 -0.14 7.72
C VAL A 86 -13.20 1.02 8.12
N GLU A 87 -11.89 0.86 7.91
CA GLU A 87 -10.90 1.91 8.08
C GLU A 87 -10.44 2.41 6.72
N ASN A 88 -10.50 3.73 6.51
CA ASN A 88 -9.98 4.34 5.29
C ASN A 88 -8.47 4.47 5.39
N ARG A 89 -7.76 3.97 4.38
CA ARG A 89 -6.29 4.07 4.30
C ARG A 89 -5.93 5.12 3.26
N MET A 90 -5.09 6.07 3.63
CA MET A 90 -4.59 7.10 2.72
C MET A 90 -3.83 6.44 1.55
N THR A 91 -4.12 6.89 0.32
CA THR A 91 -3.37 6.55 -0.89
C THR A 91 -2.71 7.80 -1.46
N MET A 92 -1.66 7.63 -2.25
CA MET A 92 -0.99 8.72 -2.96
C MET A 92 -1.19 8.60 -4.46
N ASP A 93 -1.71 9.64 -5.10
CA ASP A 93 -1.66 9.77 -6.55
C ASP A 93 -0.27 10.24 -7.00
N VAL A 94 0.21 9.67 -8.10
CA VAL A 94 1.56 9.87 -8.61
C VAL A 94 1.49 10.31 -10.06
N GLU A 95 2.06 11.47 -10.36
CA GLU A 95 2.22 11.97 -11.72
C GLU A 95 3.71 12.08 -12.07
N VAL A 96 4.10 11.52 -13.21
CA VAL A 96 5.46 11.60 -13.74
C VAL A 96 5.43 12.33 -15.07
N THR A 97 6.07 13.51 -15.11
CA THR A 97 6.28 14.27 -16.35
C THR A 97 7.69 14.01 -16.88
N ALA A 98 7.78 13.40 -18.06
CA ALA A 98 9.05 13.19 -18.75
C ALA A 98 9.56 14.48 -19.43
N PRO A 99 10.86 14.57 -19.78
CA PRO A 99 11.41 15.76 -20.42
C PRO A 99 10.78 16.13 -21.77
N ASP A 100 10.17 15.17 -22.47
CA ASP A 100 9.45 15.40 -23.73
C ASP A 100 8.01 15.89 -23.51
N GLY A 101 7.60 16.07 -22.25
CA GLY A 101 6.26 16.48 -21.86
C GLY A 101 5.26 15.33 -21.71
N THR A 102 5.67 14.07 -21.91
CA THR A 102 4.79 12.92 -21.68
C THR A 102 4.44 12.81 -20.20
N VAL A 103 3.15 12.64 -19.89
CA VAL A 103 2.65 12.50 -18.52
C VAL A 103 2.10 11.10 -18.30
N THR A 104 2.64 10.40 -17.30
CA THR A 104 2.13 9.12 -16.81
C THR A 104 1.53 9.33 -15.43
N ARG A 105 0.38 8.70 -15.17
CA ARG A 105 -0.30 8.75 -13.88
C ARG A 105 -0.45 7.35 -13.30
N SER A 106 -0.29 7.24 -12.00
CA SER A 106 -0.52 6.03 -11.21
C SER A 106 -0.97 6.45 -9.81
N TRP A 107 -1.14 5.48 -8.93
CA TRP A 107 -1.30 5.69 -7.51
C TRP A 107 -0.49 4.67 -6.72
N ALA A 108 -0.36 4.86 -5.42
CA ALA A 108 0.33 3.96 -4.51
C ALA A 108 -0.40 3.87 -3.16
N LEU A 109 -0.54 2.65 -2.64
CA LEU A 109 -0.97 2.44 -1.25
C LEU A 109 0.18 2.67 -0.27
N ASN A 110 1.38 2.15 -0.59
CA ASN A 110 2.55 2.26 0.29
C ASN A 110 3.45 3.44 -0.06
N GLU A 111 4.09 3.38 -1.22
CA GLU A 111 5.07 4.39 -1.62
C GLU A 111 5.24 4.54 -3.13
N ALA A 112 5.79 5.68 -3.52
CA ALA A 112 6.45 5.90 -4.80
C ALA A 112 7.96 6.05 -4.57
N ALA A 113 8.76 5.22 -5.23
CA ALA A 113 10.21 5.24 -5.13
C ALA A 113 10.85 5.75 -6.42
N LEU A 114 11.72 6.76 -6.28
CA LEU A 114 12.62 7.22 -7.32
C LEU A 114 13.99 6.61 -7.09
N GLU A 115 14.49 5.85 -8.06
CA GLU A 115 15.80 5.18 -7.98
C GLU A 115 16.67 5.49 -9.20
N LYS A 116 17.99 5.50 -8.99
CA LYS A 116 18.95 5.61 -10.08
C LYS A 116 18.88 4.41 -11.02
N ARG A 117 18.81 4.66 -12.34
CA ARG A 117 18.91 3.58 -13.35
C ARG A 117 20.33 3.03 -13.46
N ASP A 118 21.34 3.91 -13.38
CA ASP A 118 22.76 3.55 -13.39
C ASP A 118 23.30 3.58 -11.96
N ARG A 119 23.72 2.42 -11.44
CA ARG A 119 24.22 2.29 -10.07
C ARG A 119 25.49 3.12 -9.81
N ALA A 120 26.25 3.46 -10.85
CA ALA A 120 27.49 4.21 -10.75
C ALA A 120 27.29 5.73 -10.60
N ARG A 121 26.06 6.24 -10.77
CA ARG A 121 25.78 7.69 -10.75
C ARG A 121 24.80 8.05 -9.64
N MET A 122 25.04 9.20 -9.03
CA MET A 122 24.12 9.80 -8.06
C MET A 122 22.99 10.56 -8.77
N LEU A 123 21.82 10.62 -8.15
CA LEU A 123 20.75 11.52 -8.53
C LEU A 123 20.93 12.87 -7.84
N GLU A 124 20.80 13.97 -8.56
CA GLU A 124 20.56 15.29 -7.96
C GLU A 124 19.06 15.55 -7.98
N VAL A 125 18.45 15.69 -6.81
CA VAL A 125 17.00 15.89 -6.66
C VAL A 125 16.71 17.27 -6.08
N ALA A 126 15.65 17.90 -6.59
CA ALA A 126 15.05 19.08 -5.99
C ALA A 126 13.63 18.73 -5.53
N ILE A 127 13.31 19.11 -4.30
CA ILE A 127 12.03 18.83 -3.67
C ILE A 127 11.29 20.15 -3.50
N GLY A 128 10.00 20.12 -3.84
CA GLY A 128 9.08 21.20 -3.56
C GLY A 128 7.76 20.69 -2.99
N VAL A 129 7.10 21.55 -2.23
CA VAL A 129 5.77 21.32 -1.64
C VAL A 129 4.92 22.52 -2.02
N ASP A 130 3.71 22.27 -2.54
CA ASP A 130 2.79 23.32 -3.01
C ASP A 130 3.44 24.33 -3.99
N GLY A 131 4.29 23.80 -4.87
CA GLY A 131 5.04 24.59 -5.85
C GLY A 131 6.19 25.42 -5.26
N GLN A 132 6.43 25.37 -3.95
CA GLN A 132 7.54 26.05 -3.28
C GLN A 132 8.74 25.13 -3.12
N ALA A 133 9.93 25.58 -3.52
CA ALA A 133 11.16 24.81 -3.35
C ALA A 133 11.54 24.69 -1.87
N VAL A 134 11.85 23.48 -1.42
CA VAL A 134 12.17 23.17 -0.02
C VAL A 134 13.66 22.84 0.13
N SER A 135 14.17 21.91 -0.68
CA SER A 135 15.55 21.45 -0.58
C SER A 135 16.05 20.80 -1.86
N SER A 136 17.36 20.79 -2.07
CA SER A 136 18.01 20.00 -3.12
C SER A 136 19.24 19.28 -2.59
N PHE A 137 19.45 18.05 -3.01
CA PHE A 137 20.61 17.26 -2.59
C PHE A 137 20.86 16.07 -3.53
N GLY A 138 22.08 15.55 -3.45
CA GLY A 138 22.45 14.29 -4.06
C GLY A 138 22.00 13.06 -3.25
N CYS A 139 21.45 12.04 -3.90
CA CYS A 139 21.08 10.76 -3.27
C CYS A 139 21.13 9.58 -4.24
N ASP A 140 21.03 8.36 -3.72
CA ASP A 140 20.87 7.15 -4.56
C ASP A 140 19.41 6.89 -4.95
N GLY A 141 18.49 7.45 -4.17
CA GLY A 141 17.05 7.38 -4.41
C GLY A 141 16.25 8.20 -3.41
N LEU A 142 14.94 8.20 -3.59
CA LEU A 142 13.97 8.90 -2.76
C LEU A 142 12.71 8.05 -2.65
N VAL A 143 12.19 7.87 -1.44
CA VAL A 143 10.92 7.19 -1.20
C VAL A 143 9.92 8.22 -0.67
N MET A 144 8.79 8.38 -1.35
CA MET A 144 7.62 9.11 -0.86
C MET A 144 6.58 8.10 -0.41
N SER A 145 6.21 8.11 0.85
CA SER A 145 5.41 7.05 1.47
C SER A 145 4.18 7.59 2.17
N THR A 146 3.09 6.84 2.12
CA THR A 146 1.89 7.02 2.95
C THR A 146 2.14 6.50 4.37
N PRO A 147 1.22 6.71 5.33
CA PRO A 147 1.30 6.10 6.65
C PRO A 147 1.36 4.57 6.57
N THR A 148 0.56 3.97 5.69
CA THR A 148 0.53 2.52 5.42
C THR A 148 1.89 2.00 4.96
N GLY A 149 2.58 2.73 4.08
CA GLY A 149 3.90 2.37 3.60
C GLY A 149 5.05 2.68 4.56
N SER A 150 4.80 3.37 5.67
CA SER A 150 5.84 3.76 6.64
C SER A 150 6.58 2.57 7.26
N THR A 151 5.95 1.39 7.26
CA THR A 151 6.49 0.11 7.73
C THR A 151 7.12 -0.74 6.61
N ALA A 152 7.05 -0.28 5.36
CA ALA A 152 7.55 -0.96 4.17
C ALA A 152 8.93 -0.42 3.72
N TYR A 153 9.05 0.12 2.50
CA TYR A 153 10.35 0.56 2.00
C TYR A 153 10.87 1.77 2.77
N ALA A 154 9.97 2.67 3.17
CA ALA A 154 10.31 3.82 4.01
C ALA A 154 10.98 3.39 5.33
N PHE A 155 10.50 2.32 5.98
CA PHE A 155 11.10 1.76 7.18
C PHE A 155 12.53 1.28 6.94
N SER A 156 12.73 0.54 5.84
CA SER A 156 14.06 0.04 5.43
C SER A 156 15.03 1.19 5.12
N GLY A 157 14.52 2.31 4.62
CA GLY A 157 15.27 3.54 4.39
C GLY A 157 15.58 4.37 5.65
N GLY A 158 15.17 3.91 6.83
CA GLY A 158 15.36 4.62 8.11
C GLY A 158 14.29 5.67 8.42
N GLY A 159 13.15 5.63 7.72
CA GLY A 159 11.97 6.43 8.04
C GLY A 159 11.29 5.98 9.35
N PRO A 160 10.57 6.88 10.04
CA PRO A 160 9.77 6.53 11.21
C PRO A 160 8.54 5.70 10.83
N VAL A 161 8.04 4.92 11.79
CA VAL A 161 6.69 4.33 11.71
C VAL A 161 5.65 5.42 11.98
N ILE A 162 4.66 5.52 11.10
CA ILE A 162 3.54 6.46 11.20
C ILE A 162 2.26 5.66 11.41
N TRP A 163 1.41 6.13 12.31
CA TRP A 163 0.12 5.49 12.58
C TRP A 163 -0.82 5.65 11.36
N PRO A 164 -1.56 4.61 10.93
CA PRO A 164 -2.30 4.62 9.67
C PRO A 164 -3.30 5.79 9.48
N GLU A 165 -3.91 6.25 10.57
CA GLU A 165 -4.93 7.33 10.57
C GLU A 165 -4.32 8.74 10.52
N VAL A 166 -3.00 8.88 10.55
CA VAL A 166 -2.34 10.19 10.40
C VAL A 166 -2.37 10.59 8.94
N GLU A 167 -2.99 11.72 8.61
CA GLU A 167 -2.97 12.27 7.24
C GLU A 167 -1.63 12.96 6.96
N ALA A 168 -0.61 12.17 6.60
CA ALA A 168 0.71 12.69 6.29
C ALA A 168 1.43 11.88 5.22
N LEU A 169 2.22 12.58 4.40
CA LEU A 169 3.21 11.97 3.52
C LEU A 169 4.60 12.02 4.16
N LEU A 170 5.34 10.94 4.00
CA LEU A 170 6.70 10.78 4.50
C LEU A 170 7.70 10.75 3.33
N LEU A 171 8.67 11.64 3.35
CA LEU A 171 9.79 11.64 2.40
C LEU A 171 11.05 11.08 3.08
N VAL A 172 11.58 9.97 2.55
CA VAL A 172 12.78 9.28 3.02
C VAL A 172 13.82 9.24 1.90
N PRO A 173 14.92 10.00 2.01
CA PRO A 173 15.98 9.96 1.01
C PRO A 173 16.93 8.78 1.26
N LEU A 174 17.27 8.04 0.21
CA LEU A 174 18.12 6.86 0.29
C LEU A 174 19.59 7.24 0.05
N ALA A 175 20.46 6.94 1.01
CA ALA A 175 21.90 7.26 0.97
C ALA A 175 22.18 8.72 0.53
N ALA A 176 21.48 9.67 1.17
CA ALA A 176 21.58 11.08 0.85
C ALA A 176 22.95 11.67 1.24
N HIS A 177 23.53 12.45 0.34
CA HIS A 177 24.78 13.16 0.53
C HIS A 177 24.50 14.65 0.82
N ALA A 178 23.84 14.93 1.94
CA ALA A 178 23.67 16.29 2.46
C ALA A 178 24.05 16.34 3.95
N LEU A 179 24.59 17.48 4.40
CA LEU A 179 25.06 17.66 5.79
C LEU A 179 23.94 17.52 6.84
N PHE A 180 22.66 17.59 6.44
CA PHE A 180 21.48 17.38 7.29
C PHE A 180 20.28 16.86 6.49
N THR A 181 20.24 15.57 6.16
CA THR A 181 19.01 14.93 5.61
C THR A 181 18.35 14.09 6.70
N ARG A 182 17.38 14.68 7.40
CA ARG A 182 16.46 13.93 8.27
C ARG A 182 15.14 13.69 7.50
N PRO A 183 14.40 12.60 7.79
CA PRO A 183 13.08 12.39 7.21
C PRO A 183 12.17 13.60 7.41
N LEU A 184 11.38 13.95 6.40
CA LEU A 184 10.45 15.07 6.41
C LEU A 184 9.01 14.53 6.40
N GLY A 185 8.21 14.96 7.38
CA GLY A 185 6.76 14.73 7.39
C GLY A 185 6.02 15.95 6.86
N LEU A 186 5.04 15.72 6.01
CA LEU A 186 4.15 16.72 5.42
C LEU A 186 2.71 16.40 5.83
N GLY A 187 1.91 17.41 6.18
CA GLY A 187 0.49 17.26 6.54
C GLY A 187 -0.34 18.43 6.01
#